data_AF-A0A814UP44-F1
#
_entry.id   AF-A0A814UP44-F1
#
_cell.length_a   1.000
_cell.length_b   1.000
_cell.length_c   1.000
_cell.angle_alpha   90.00
_cell.angle_beta   90.00
_cell.angle_gamma   90.00
#
_symmetry.space_group_name_H-M   'P 1'
#
loop_
_entity.id
_entity.type
_entity.pdbx_description
1 polymer ?
#
loop_
_entity_poly.entity_id
_entity_poly.type
_entity_poly.pdbx_seq_one_letter_code
_entity_poly.pdbx_strand_id
1 'polypeptide(L)' 'MLSSGLSLLYAPHLLRQPNRAQDLKRKVSELYETVTKSKIPSHVHSLVLDFMCKDLEGNDVEDVPFIKYKLQKS' A
#
# COMPACT_ATOMS: atom_id res chain seq x y z
N MET A 1 7.29 -0.14 5.23
CA MET A 1 7.00 0.28 3.84
C MET A 1 5.84 -0.55 3.32
N LEU A 2 5.02 -0.04 2.40
CA LEU A 2 3.97 -0.80 1.71
C LEU A 2 4.00 -0.46 0.21
N SER A 3 4.06 -1.49 -0.63
CA SER A 3 4.11 -1.38 -2.09
C SER A 3 3.15 -2.37 -2.75
N SER A 4 2.80 -2.09 -4.00
CA SER A 4 2.08 -3.03 -4.87
C SER A 4 2.76 -3.04 -6.23
N GLY A 5 3.42 -4.16 -6.55
CA GLY A 5 4.34 -4.22 -7.70
C GLY A 5 5.43 -3.16 -7.59
N LEU A 6 5.60 -2.34 -8.65
CA LEU A 6 6.58 -1.26 -8.68
C LEU A 6 6.13 0.03 -7.97
N SER A 7 4.88 0.08 -7.49
CA SER A 7 4.30 1.31 -6.93
C SER A 7 4.44 1.34 -5.41
N LEU A 8 5.13 2.35 -4.91
CA LEU A 8 5.25 2.62 -3.48
C LEU A 8 3.98 3.34 -2.97
N LEU A 9 3.13 2.60 -2.24
CA LEU A 9 1.88 3.14 -1.71
C LEU A 9 2.08 3.92 -0.42
N TYR A 10 2.94 3.42 0.46
CA TYR A 10 3.21 4.05 1.75
C TYR A 10 4.65 3.82 2.22
N ALA A 11 5.25 4.89 2.75
CA ALA A 11 6.49 4.83 3.50
C ALA A 11 6.49 5.91 4.60
N PRO A 12 7.10 5.67 5.77
CA PRO A 12 7.14 6.66 6.86
C PRO A 12 7.70 8.02 6.41
N HIS A 13 8.70 8.02 5.53
CA HIS A 13 9.29 9.24 4.98
C HIS A 13 8.32 10.07 4.12
N LEU A 14 7.31 9.44 3.50
CA LEU A 14 6.30 10.13 2.70
C LEU A 14 5.32 10.93 3.56
N LEU A 15 5.10 10.54 4.83
CA LEU A 15 4.18 11.26 5.73
C LEU A 15 4.65 12.68 6.07
N ARG A 16 5.95 12.97 5.90
CA ARG A 16 6.51 14.31 6.09
C ARG A 16 6.17 15.26 4.95
N GLN A 17 5.66 14.74 3.83
CA GLN A 17 5.28 15.55 2.67
C GLN A 17 3.89 16.17 2.90
N PRO A 18 3.68 17.44 2.50
CA PRO A 18 2.35 18.04 2.50
C PRO A 18 1.38 17.15 1.69
N ASN A 19 0.15 17.03 2.17
CA ASN A 19 -0.95 16.24 1.58
C ASN A 19 -0.89 14.71 1.74
N ARG A 20 0.22 14.11 2.19
CA ARG A 20 0.31 12.64 2.36
C ARG A 20 -0.33 12.11 3.65
N ALA A 21 -0.55 12.97 4.64
CA ALA A 21 -1.27 12.58 5.87
C ALA A 21 -2.73 12.16 5.59
N GLN A 22 -3.34 12.68 4.52
CA GLN A 22 -4.70 12.31 4.10
C GLN A 22 -4.76 10.91 3.48
N ASP A 23 -3.65 10.40 2.92
CA ASP A 23 -3.58 9.06 2.33
C ASP A 23 -3.83 7.96 3.36
N LEU A 24 -3.53 8.20 4.64
CA LEU A 24 -3.82 7.28 5.75
C LEU A 24 -5.31 7.03 5.96
N LYS A 25 -6.18 7.94 5.51
CA LYS A 25 -7.64 7.82 5.63
C LYS A 25 -8.30 7.23 4.39
N ARG A 26 -7.55 7.03 3.31
CA ARG A 26 -8.07 6.53 2.02
C ARG A 26 -8.15 5.01 2.01
N LYS A 27 -9.04 4.47 1.19
CA LYS A 27 -9.04 3.03 0.91
C LYS A 27 -7.79 2.67 0.09
N VAL A 28 -7.26 1.46 0.28
CA VAL A 28 -6.09 0.97 -0.47
C VAL A 28 -6.32 1.03 -1.99
N SER A 29 -7.54 0.77 -2.44
CA SER A 29 -7.91 0.88 -3.87
C SER A 29 -7.78 2.31 -4.40
N GLU A 30 -8.28 3.31 -3.67
CA GLU A 30 -8.21 4.72 -4.05
C GLU A 30 -6.75 5.23 -4.02
N LEU A 31 -5.99 4.80 -3.02
CA LEU A 31 -4.57 5.12 -2.92
C LEU A 31 -3.79 4.53 -4.08
N TYR A 32 -4.05 3.27 -4.44
CA TYR A 32 -3.44 2.61 -5.58
C TYR A 32 -3.71 3.36 -6.88
N GLU A 33 -4.97 3.72 -7.15
CA GLU A 33 -5.32 4.46 -8.38
C GLU A 33 -4.69 5.86 -8.41
N THR A 34 -4.59 6.52 -7.26
CA THR A 34 -3.96 7.84 -7.15
C THR A 34 -2.46 7.78 -7.42
N VAL A 35 -1.76 6.79 -6.87
CA VAL A 35 -0.30 6.64 -7.02
C VAL A 35 0.06 6.14 -8.42
N THR A 36 -0.67 5.15 -8.93
CA THR A 36 -0.45 4.58 -10.27
C THR A 36 -1.01 5.45 -11.39
N LYS A 37 -1.84 6.45 -11.05
CA LYS A 37 -2.60 7.29 -11.99
C LYS A 37 -3.45 6.45 -12.96
N SER A 38 -3.80 5.24 -12.57
CA SER A 38 -4.44 4.23 -13.40
C SER A 38 -5.60 3.60 -12.62
N LYS A 39 -6.75 3.44 -13.26
CA LYS A 39 -7.89 2.77 -12.63
C LYS A 39 -7.65 1.27 -12.53
N ILE A 40 -8.15 0.66 -11.47
CA ILE A 40 -8.09 -0.80 -11.31
C ILE A 40 -9.09 -1.42 -12.30
N PRO A 41 -8.66 -2.34 -13.19
CA PRO A 41 -9.56 -2.96 -14.15
C PRO A 41 -10.69 -3.75 -13.47
N SER A 42 -11.88 -3.74 -14.08
CA SER A 42 -13.08 -4.39 -13.53
C SER A 42 -12.96 -5.90 -13.36
N HIS A 43 -12.02 -6.57 -14.03
CA HIS A 43 -11.75 -8.01 -13.87
C HIS A 43 -10.82 -8.31 -12.69
N VAL A 44 -10.15 -7.32 -12.11
CA VAL A 44 -9.25 -7.52 -10.97
C VAL A 44 -10.09 -7.66 -9.70
N HIS A 45 -9.84 -8.72 -8.93
CA HIS A 45 -10.56 -9.01 -7.67
C HIS A 45 -9.69 -8.85 -6.43
N SER A 46 -8.37 -8.80 -6.58
CA SER A 46 -7.44 -8.65 -5.48
C SER A 46 -6.16 -7.95 -5.93
N LEU A 47 -5.57 -7.20 -5.02
CA LEU A 47 -4.23 -6.62 -5.16
C LEU A 47 -3.26 -7.41 -4.28
N VAL A 48 -2.04 -7.60 -4.76
CA VAL A 48 -0.92 -8.10 -3.95
C VAL A 48 -0.19 -6.88 -3.40
N LEU A 49 0.01 -6.87 -2.08
CA LEU A 49 0.77 -5.84 -1.40
C LEU A 49 1.96 -6.47 -0.69
N ASP A 50 3.12 -5.89 -0.93
CA ASP A 50 4.36 -6.23 -0.25
C ASP A 50 4.65 -5.17 0.81
N PHE A 51 5.18 -5.58 1.95
CA PHE A 51 5.51 -4.65 3.02
C PHE A 51 6.86 -4.96 3.64
N MET A 52 7.38 -3.97 4.35
CA MET A 52 8.51 -4.12 5.27
C MET A 52 8.07 -3.57 6.61
N CYS A 53 8.33 -4.30 7.69
CA CYS A 53 8.06 -3.87 9.05
C CYS A 53 9.27 -4.08 9.95
N LYS A 54 9.26 -3.37 11.07
CA LYS A 54 10.20 -3.60 12.16
C LYS A 54 9.54 -4.45 13.23
N ASP A 55 10.31 -5.28 13.91
CA ASP A 55 9.87 -6.01 15.09
C ASP A 55 9.70 -5.07 16.30
N LEU A 56 9.36 -5.63 17.47
CA LEU A 56 9.18 -4.87 18.70
C LEU A 56 10.48 -4.25 19.24
N GLU A 57 11.63 -4.78 18.81
CA GLU A 57 12.97 -4.32 19.20
C GLU A 57 13.54 -3.28 18.22
N GLY A 58 12.86 -3.06 17.09
CA GLY A 58 13.21 -2.07 16.07
C GLY A 58 14.03 -2.62 14.90
N ASN A 59 14.31 -3.94 14.88
CA ASN A 59 15.03 -4.59 13.78
C ASN A 59 14.11 -4.79 12.59
N ASP A 60 14.64 -4.62 11.38
CA ASP A 60 13.89 -4.86 10.16
C ASP A 60 13.68 -6.37 9.96
N VAL A 61 12.42 -6.77 9.76
CA VAL A 61 12.05 -8.17 9.53
C VAL A 61 12.16 -8.46 8.04
N GLU A 62 13.09 -9.33 7.65
CA GLU A 62 13.33 -9.67 6.24
C GLU A 62 12.24 -10.60 5.68
N ASP A 63 11.86 -11.64 6.43
CA ASP A 63 10.85 -12.62 6.01
C ASP A 63 9.45 -12.20 6.47
N VAL A 64 8.76 -11.46 5.60
CA VAL A 64 7.35 -11.10 5.78
C VAL A 64 6.50 -11.61 4.62
N PRO A 65 5.32 -12.19 4.89
CA PRO A 65 4.43 -12.67 3.84
C PRO A 65 3.79 -11.49 3.08
N PHE A 66 3.37 -11.74 1.84
CA PHE A 66 2.59 -10.76 1.10
C PHE A 66 1.14 -10.69 1.63
N ILE A 67 0.49 -9.55 1.41
CA ILE A 67 -0.93 -9.34 1.72
C ILE A 67 -1.75 -9.47 0.45
N LYS A 68 -2.73 -10.38 0.45
CA LYS A 68 -3.78 -10.43 -0.58
C LYS A 68 -4.95 -9.53 -0.20
N TYR A 69 -4.95 -8.30 -0.72
CA TYR A 69 -6.04 -7.36 -0.48
C TYR A 69 -7.21 -7.64 -1.43
N LYS A 70 -8.33 -8.14 -0.90
CA LYS A 70 -9.54 -8.40 -1.68
C LYS A 70 -10.30 -7.08 -1.92
N LEU A 71 -10.57 -6.78 -3.19
CA LEU A 71 -11.38 -5.63 -3.57
C LEU A 71 -12.85 -5.97 -3.33
N GLN A 72 -13.51 -5.25 -2.42
CA GLN A 72 -14.96 -5.31 -2.29
C GLN A 72 -15.57 -4.55 -3.46
N LYS A 73 -16.03 -5.29 -4.48
CA LYS A 73 -16.86 -4.73 -5.55
C LYS A 73 -18.26 -4.55 -4.95
N SER A 74 -18.72 -3.30 -4.91
CA SER A 74 -20.11 -2.99 -4.57
C SER A 74 -21.01 -3.15 -5.78
#